data_AF-A0A848WQ06-F1
#
_entry.id   AF-A0A848WQ06-F1
#
_cell.length_a   1.000
_cell.length_b   1.000
_cell.length_c   1.000
_cell.angle_alpha   90.00
_cell.angle_beta   90.00
_cell.angle_gamma   90.00
#
_symmetry.space_group_name_H-M   'P 1'
#
loop_
_entity.id
_entity.type
_entity.pdbx_description
1 polymer ?
#
loop_
_entity_poly.entity_id
_entity_poly.type
_entity_poly.pdbx_seq_one_letter_code
_entity_poly.pdbx_strand_id
1 'polypeptide(L)'
;MGNLFPRWTNLLPIKLIICLGALGTAVMAFTWYTATPKFTRVGYAPQQPIPFDHSLHAGHLKMDCRYCHTFVENSPHSNVPAAQVCWNCHGPGKVKSDSPKLEPLRVAMDENYENYTGEPIRWVQIHETPDYAYFNHAVHVNRGVSCVECHGNVDEMAVVHHEKPLSMGFCLECHRKPENQLRPLDEITNLDWKAEDWSKEELYEYLEEKSGKPAGEWASADDEQAELKDLVGKHLLELYNVHPPQDCAACHR
;
A
#
# COMPACT_ATOMS: atom_id res chain seq x y z
N MET A 1 -9.85 -48.66 56.14
CA MET A 1 -10.13 -48.04 54.84
C MET A 1 -8.79 -47.64 54.23
N GLY A 2 -8.34 -48.31 53.17
CA GLY A 2 -7.11 -47.92 52.47
C GLY A 2 -7.32 -46.58 51.77
N ASN A 3 -6.36 -45.67 51.86
CA ASN A 3 -6.39 -44.44 51.07
C ASN A 3 -6.43 -44.83 49.58
N LEU A 4 -7.55 -44.54 48.92
CA LEU A 4 -7.75 -44.83 47.49
C LEU A 4 -6.77 -44.04 46.60
N PHE A 5 -6.26 -42.90 47.08
CA PHE A 5 -5.27 -42.08 46.38
C PHE A 5 -4.08 -41.70 47.27
N PRO A 6 -2.84 -41.66 46.72
CA PRO A 6 -1.67 -41.15 47.42
C PRO A 6 -1.82 -39.67 47.84
N ARG A 7 -1.14 -39.26 48.92
CA ARG A 7 -1.20 -37.87 49.43
C ARG A 7 -0.75 -36.80 48.44
N TRP A 8 0.10 -37.13 47.46
CA TRP A 8 0.53 -36.19 46.43
C TRP A 8 -0.60 -35.75 45.49
N THR A 9 -1.68 -36.55 45.39
CA THR A 9 -2.85 -36.25 44.55
C THR A 9 -3.63 -35.01 45.05
N ASN A 10 -3.49 -34.62 46.33
CA ASN A 10 -4.10 -33.39 46.85
C ASN A 10 -3.52 -32.12 46.23
N LEU A 11 -2.27 -32.17 45.75
CA LEU A 11 -1.62 -31.04 45.06
C LEU A 11 -1.93 -31.02 43.56
N LEU A 12 -2.40 -32.13 42.99
CA LEU A 12 -2.73 -32.25 41.58
C LEU A 12 -3.78 -31.22 41.12
N PRO A 13 -4.93 -31.01 41.78
CA PRO A 13 -5.91 -30.02 41.34
C PRO A 13 -5.34 -28.60 41.37
N ILE A 14 -4.51 -28.25 42.37
CA ILE A 14 -3.87 -26.93 42.44
C ILE A 14 -2.88 -26.74 41.28
N LYS A 15 -2.04 -27.75 41.00
CA LYS A 15 -1.12 -27.72 39.86
C LYS A 15 -1.87 -27.61 38.53
N LEU A 16 -2.96 -28.34 38.37
CA LEU A 16 -3.81 -28.26 37.17
C LEU A 16 -4.42 -26.88 37.01
N ILE A 17 -4.95 -26.27 38.07
CA ILE A 17 -5.49 -24.90 38.02
C ILE A 17 -4.40 -23.91 37.61
N ILE A 18 -3.20 -23.99 38.18
CA ILE A 18 -2.07 -23.10 37.84
C ILE A 18 -1.65 -23.31 36.38
N CYS A 19 -1.47 -24.56 35.94
CA CYS A 19 -1.07 -24.86 34.56
C CYS A 19 -2.11 -24.43 33.54
N LEU A 20 -3.40 -24.70 33.80
CA LEU A 20 -4.49 -24.29 32.92
C LEU A 20 -4.69 -22.77 32.93
N GLY A 21 -4.54 -22.12 34.08
CA GLY A 21 -4.56 -20.67 34.18
C GLY A 21 -3.43 -20.03 33.37
N ALA A 22 -2.19 -20.51 33.54
CA ALA A 22 -1.04 -20.04 32.78
C ALA A 22 -1.20 -20.28 31.27
N LEU A 23 -1.67 -21.46 30.87
CA LEU A 23 -1.95 -21.78 29.47
C LEU A 23 -3.05 -20.88 28.89
N GLY A 24 -4.13 -20.68 29.64
CA GLY A 24 -5.22 -19.80 29.25
C GLY A 24 -4.74 -18.36 29.05
N THR A 25 -3.95 -17.83 29.99
CA THR A 25 -3.34 -16.50 29.86
C THR A 25 -2.40 -16.40 28.67
N ALA A 26 -1.57 -17.42 28.45
CA ALA A 26 -0.65 -17.44 27.31
C ALA A 26 -1.41 -17.45 25.97
N VAL A 27 -2.45 -18.28 25.85
CA VAL A 27 -3.30 -18.33 24.65
C VAL A 27 -4.03 -17.00 24.45
N MET A 28 -4.61 -16.42 25.49
CA MET A 28 -5.27 -15.10 25.41
C MET A 28 -4.30 -13.99 24.99
N ALA A 29 -3.10 -13.95 25.56
CA ALA A 29 -2.08 -12.97 25.20
C ALA A 29 -1.61 -13.15 23.76
N PHE A 30 -1.42 -14.40 23.33
CA PHE A 30 -1.04 -14.72 21.96
C PHE A 30 -2.12 -14.30 20.97
N THR A 31 -3.37 -14.71 21.18
CA THR A 31 -4.49 -14.34 20.30
C THR A 31 -4.72 -12.83 20.30
N TRP A 32 -4.66 -12.17 21.46
CA TRP A 32 -4.76 -10.71 21.56
C TRP A 32 -3.69 -10.00 20.72
N TYR A 33 -2.46 -10.52 20.71
CA TYR A 33 -1.36 -9.96 19.93
C TYR A 33 -1.52 -10.23 18.42
N THR A 34 -1.77 -11.48 18.02
CA THR A 34 -1.75 -11.89 16.61
C THR A 34 -3.06 -11.60 15.87
N ALA A 35 -4.19 -11.56 16.56
CA ALA A 35 -5.50 -11.28 15.94
C ALA A 35 -5.77 -9.77 15.78
N THR A 36 -4.75 -8.93 15.89
CA THR A 36 -4.91 -7.48 15.64
C THR A 36 -4.98 -7.20 14.13
N PRO A 37 -5.72 -6.15 13.72
CA PRO A 37 -5.80 -5.77 12.31
C PRO A 37 -4.46 -5.39 11.65
N LYS A 38 -3.40 -5.23 12.45
CA LYS A 38 -2.04 -4.91 11.97
C LYS A 38 -1.42 -6.03 11.13
N PHE A 39 -1.88 -7.26 11.31
CA PHE A 39 -1.36 -8.44 10.61
C PHE A 39 -2.31 -8.94 9.52
N THR A 40 -3.41 -8.23 9.25
CA THR A 40 -4.39 -8.65 8.25
C THR A 40 -3.76 -8.74 6.87
N ARG A 41 -3.66 -9.96 6.34
CA ARG A 41 -3.15 -10.30 4.99
C ARG A 41 -1.72 -9.86 4.68
N VAL A 42 -0.99 -9.24 5.61
CA VAL A 42 0.38 -8.79 5.39
C VAL A 42 1.26 -9.95 4.96
N GLY A 43 2.03 -9.76 3.89
CA GLY A 43 2.86 -10.80 3.25
C GLY A 43 2.11 -11.72 2.28
N TYR A 44 0.80 -11.54 2.06
CA TYR A 44 0.08 -12.28 1.03
C TYR A 44 0.64 -11.96 -0.36
N ALA A 45 1.20 -12.98 -1.02
CA ALA A 45 1.89 -12.89 -2.32
C ALA A 45 1.45 -14.07 -3.22
N PRO A 46 0.29 -13.97 -3.90
CA PRO A 46 -0.22 -15.06 -4.71
C PRO A 46 0.63 -15.26 -5.98
N GLN A 47 0.64 -16.49 -6.49
CA GLN A 47 1.22 -16.77 -7.79
C GLN A 47 0.39 -16.10 -8.89
N GLN A 48 1.05 -15.32 -9.74
CA GLN A 48 0.44 -14.63 -10.86
C GLN A 48 0.55 -15.46 -12.15
N PRO A 49 -0.38 -15.29 -13.12
CA PRO A 49 -0.30 -15.98 -14.41
C PRO A 49 1.00 -15.66 -15.16
N ILE A 50 1.41 -14.39 -15.13
CA ILE A 50 2.73 -13.95 -15.57
C ILE A 50 3.48 -13.47 -14.31
N PRO A 51 4.70 -13.95 -14.04
CA PRO A 51 5.51 -13.45 -12.93
C PRO A 51 6.09 -12.07 -13.28
N PHE A 52 5.22 -11.05 -13.29
CA PHE A 52 5.59 -9.67 -13.58
C PHE A 52 6.43 -9.09 -12.45
N ASP A 53 7.60 -8.57 -12.82
CA ASP A 53 8.62 -8.08 -11.91
C ASP A 53 8.58 -6.54 -11.87
N HIS A 54 7.99 -5.96 -10.82
CA HIS A 54 7.95 -4.50 -10.66
C HIS A 54 9.34 -3.92 -10.38
N SER A 55 10.23 -4.70 -9.73
CA SER A 55 11.60 -4.26 -9.49
C SER A 55 12.39 -4.03 -10.76
N LEU A 56 12.12 -4.82 -11.80
CA LEU A 56 12.69 -4.58 -13.11
C LEU A 56 12.07 -3.35 -13.80
N HIS A 57 10.74 -3.26 -13.85
CA HIS A 57 10.06 -2.24 -14.66
C HIS A 57 10.03 -0.85 -14.01
N ALA A 58 9.62 -0.76 -12.75
CA ALA A 58 9.60 0.50 -12.01
C ALA A 58 10.96 0.78 -11.37
N GLY A 59 11.63 -0.22 -10.80
CA GLY A 59 12.90 -0.04 -10.10
C GLY A 59 14.07 0.25 -11.04
N HIS A 60 14.39 -0.69 -11.94
CA HIS A 60 15.57 -0.58 -12.81
C HIS A 60 15.32 0.25 -14.07
N LEU A 61 14.18 0.07 -14.74
CA LEU A 61 13.84 0.81 -15.96
C LEU A 61 13.22 2.18 -15.67
N LYS A 62 12.91 2.48 -14.40
CA LYS A 62 12.35 3.76 -13.95
C LYS A 62 11.08 4.15 -14.73
N MET A 63 10.26 3.16 -15.09
CA MET A 63 8.96 3.41 -15.70
C MET A 63 8.03 4.05 -14.67
N ASP A 64 7.43 5.19 -15.02
CA ASP A 64 6.42 5.82 -14.18
C ASP A 64 5.20 4.90 -14.00
N CYS A 65 4.70 4.82 -12.76
CA CYS A 65 3.59 3.95 -12.37
C CYS A 65 2.36 4.13 -13.27
N ARG A 66 2.09 5.36 -13.72
CA ARG A 66 0.92 5.75 -14.52
C ARG A 66 1.00 5.26 -15.95
N TYR A 67 2.16 4.80 -16.42
CA TYR A 67 2.27 4.18 -17.74
C TYR A 67 1.39 2.93 -17.85
N CYS A 68 1.36 2.12 -16.78
CA CYS A 68 0.51 0.92 -16.71
C CYS A 68 -0.80 1.18 -15.96
N HIS A 69 -0.73 1.94 -14.86
CA HIS A 69 -1.86 2.24 -13.97
C HIS A 69 -2.51 3.58 -14.31
N THR A 70 -2.95 3.72 -15.56
CA THR A 70 -3.36 4.99 -16.18
C THR A 70 -4.55 5.67 -15.51
N PHE A 71 -5.40 4.93 -14.79
CA PHE A 71 -6.61 5.49 -14.17
C PHE A 71 -6.44 5.91 -12.72
N VAL A 72 -5.24 5.75 -12.14
CA VAL A 72 -4.98 6.03 -10.72
C VAL A 72 -5.32 7.47 -10.30
N GLU A 73 -5.11 8.44 -11.18
CA GLU A 73 -5.40 9.86 -10.93
C GLU A 73 -6.85 10.26 -11.24
N ASN A 74 -7.60 9.45 -11.98
CA ASN A 74 -8.89 9.86 -12.57
C ASN A 74 -10.07 8.98 -12.13
N SER A 75 -9.80 7.82 -11.56
CA SER A 75 -10.79 6.81 -11.21
C SER A 75 -10.69 6.40 -9.75
N PRO A 76 -11.79 5.97 -9.13
CA PRO A 76 -11.75 5.29 -7.85
C PRO A 76 -10.92 4.00 -7.87
N HIS A 77 -10.94 3.32 -9.01
CA HIS A 77 -10.22 2.07 -9.23
C HIS A 77 -9.01 2.32 -10.12
N SER A 78 -7.81 2.04 -9.60
CA SER A 78 -6.60 1.93 -10.41
C SER A 78 -6.65 0.64 -11.23
N ASN A 79 -6.51 0.76 -12.54
CA ASN A 79 -6.61 -0.40 -13.44
C ASN A 79 -5.37 -1.29 -13.31
N VAL A 80 -5.56 -2.59 -13.48
CA VAL A 80 -4.48 -3.47 -13.96
C VAL A 80 -4.34 -3.24 -15.46
N PRO A 81 -3.13 -3.10 -16.02
CA PRO A 81 -2.97 -2.80 -17.44
C PRO A 81 -3.58 -3.89 -18.32
N ALA A 82 -4.20 -3.48 -19.42
CA ALA A 82 -4.61 -4.42 -20.46
C ALA A 82 -3.38 -5.13 -21.07
N ALA A 83 -3.59 -6.34 -21.58
CA ALA A 83 -2.52 -7.13 -22.20
C ALA A 83 -1.81 -6.39 -23.35
N GLN A 84 -2.52 -5.49 -24.05
CA GLN A 84 -1.95 -4.62 -25.09
C GLN A 84 -0.78 -3.76 -24.60
N VAL A 85 -0.81 -3.25 -23.36
CA VAL A 85 0.28 -2.44 -22.79
C VAL A 85 1.58 -3.26 -22.75
N CYS A 86 1.47 -4.53 -22.36
CA CYS A 86 2.58 -5.47 -22.36
C CYS A 86 3.01 -5.80 -23.79
N TRP A 87 2.04 -6.02 -24.69
CA TRP A 87 2.26 -6.37 -26.10
C TRP A 87 3.03 -5.30 -26.89
N ASN A 88 2.88 -4.03 -26.51
CA ASN A 88 3.62 -2.93 -27.12
C ASN A 88 5.14 -3.14 -27.07
N CYS A 89 5.66 -3.78 -26.02
CA CYS A 89 7.08 -4.06 -25.84
C CYS A 89 7.44 -5.54 -25.98
N HIS A 90 6.50 -6.46 -25.71
CA HIS A 90 6.74 -7.91 -25.66
C HIS A 90 6.13 -8.69 -26.83
N GLY A 91 5.58 -8.00 -27.84
CA GLY A 91 5.11 -8.61 -29.08
C GLY A 91 6.24 -9.24 -29.93
N PRO A 92 5.93 -9.84 -31.08
CA PRO A 92 6.87 -10.65 -31.85
C PRO A 92 8.12 -9.87 -32.27
N GLY A 93 9.29 -10.47 -32.06
CA GLY A 93 10.58 -9.85 -32.40
C GLY A 93 11.03 -8.71 -31.48
N LYS A 94 10.32 -8.47 -30.37
CA LYS A 94 10.64 -7.41 -29.40
C LYS A 94 11.28 -7.99 -28.12
N VAL A 95 11.19 -7.26 -27.01
CA VAL A 95 11.88 -7.60 -25.76
C VAL A 95 11.36 -8.93 -25.24
N LYS A 96 12.24 -9.95 -25.18
CA LYS A 96 11.94 -11.25 -24.57
C LYS A 96 10.64 -11.91 -25.09
N SER A 97 10.24 -11.63 -26.34
CA SER A 97 8.97 -12.11 -26.93
C SER A 97 8.78 -13.62 -26.80
N ASP A 98 9.88 -14.38 -26.86
CA ASP A 98 9.88 -15.84 -26.88
C ASP A 98 10.07 -16.45 -25.48
N SER A 99 10.05 -15.63 -24.42
CA SER A 99 10.18 -16.13 -23.06
C SER A 99 9.03 -17.08 -22.71
N PRO A 100 9.30 -18.25 -22.11
CA PRO A 100 8.24 -19.14 -21.61
C PRO A 100 7.32 -18.44 -20.59
N LYS A 101 7.86 -17.49 -19.82
CA LYS A 101 7.08 -16.72 -18.82
C LYS A 101 6.00 -15.84 -19.43
N LEU A 102 6.11 -15.50 -20.72
CA LEU A 102 5.17 -14.63 -21.45
C LEU A 102 4.19 -15.43 -22.30
N GLU A 103 4.12 -16.76 -22.14
CA GLU A 103 3.13 -17.57 -22.83
C GLU A 103 1.68 -17.11 -22.62
N PRO A 104 1.24 -16.75 -21.39
CA PRO A 104 -0.11 -16.21 -21.20
C PRO A 104 -0.35 -14.92 -21.97
N LEU A 105 0.67 -14.10 -22.20
CA LEU A 105 0.56 -12.87 -22.99
C LEU A 105 0.40 -13.19 -24.48
N ARG A 106 1.17 -14.16 -25.01
CA ARG A 106 1.03 -14.62 -26.41
C ARG A 106 -0.34 -15.25 -26.65
N VAL A 107 -0.79 -16.11 -25.75
CA VAL A 107 -2.15 -16.69 -25.78
C VAL A 107 -3.23 -15.61 -25.84
N ALA A 108 -3.05 -14.50 -25.10
CA ALA A 108 -4.01 -13.41 -25.07
C ALA A 108 -3.95 -12.45 -26.27
N MET A 109 -2.78 -12.28 -26.92
CA MET A 109 -2.53 -11.17 -27.85
C MET A 109 -2.05 -11.55 -29.25
N ASP A 110 -1.50 -12.75 -29.44
CA ASP A 110 -0.90 -13.18 -30.71
C ASP A 110 -1.86 -14.07 -31.49
N GLU A 111 -2.54 -13.50 -32.49
CA GLU A 111 -3.48 -14.24 -33.35
C GLU A 111 -2.85 -15.43 -34.09
N ASN A 112 -1.51 -15.45 -34.25
CA ASN A 112 -0.80 -16.54 -34.92
C ASN A 112 -0.26 -17.61 -33.94
N TYR A 113 -0.44 -17.43 -32.63
CA TYR A 113 0.02 -18.39 -31.63
C TYR A 113 -0.93 -19.59 -31.58
N GLU A 114 -0.38 -20.81 -31.47
CA GLU A 114 -1.14 -22.07 -31.55
C GLU A 114 -2.35 -22.11 -30.61
N ASN A 115 -2.20 -21.54 -29.41
CA ASN A 115 -3.23 -21.52 -28.37
C ASN A 115 -3.87 -20.14 -28.19
N TYR A 116 -3.92 -19.31 -29.23
CA TYR A 116 -4.54 -17.99 -29.14
C TYR A 116 -6.02 -18.08 -28.73
N THR A 117 -6.41 -17.29 -27.72
CA THR A 117 -7.79 -17.20 -27.24
C THR A 117 -8.39 -15.81 -27.35
N GLY A 118 -7.56 -14.76 -27.38
CA GLY A 118 -8.01 -13.37 -27.26
C GLY A 118 -8.59 -13.01 -25.88
N GLU A 119 -8.57 -13.94 -24.92
CA GLU A 119 -9.10 -13.73 -23.58
C GLU A 119 -8.13 -12.89 -22.73
N PRO A 120 -8.62 -11.98 -21.87
CA PRO A 120 -7.78 -11.21 -20.98
C PRO A 120 -6.98 -12.07 -19.99
N ILE A 121 -5.79 -11.58 -19.61
CA ILE A 121 -4.96 -12.21 -18.59
C ILE A 121 -5.67 -12.14 -17.24
N ARG A 122 -5.92 -13.31 -16.63
CA ARG A 122 -6.62 -13.44 -15.34
C ARG A 122 -5.68 -13.25 -14.17
N TRP A 123 -5.33 -11.99 -13.89
CA TRP A 123 -4.52 -11.62 -12.73
C TRP A 123 -5.21 -11.98 -11.42
N VAL A 124 -4.42 -12.35 -10.41
CA VAL A 124 -4.90 -12.55 -9.05
C VAL A 124 -4.76 -11.25 -8.29
N GLN A 125 -5.88 -10.63 -7.93
CA GLN A 125 -5.88 -9.38 -7.19
C GLN A 125 -5.29 -9.56 -5.78
N ILE A 126 -4.38 -8.66 -5.40
CA ILE A 126 -3.65 -8.73 -4.12
C ILE A 126 -4.31 -7.82 -3.09
N HIS A 127 -4.52 -6.55 -3.47
CA HIS A 127 -5.14 -5.53 -2.64
C HIS A 127 -6.61 -5.39 -3.02
N GLU A 128 -7.48 -5.68 -2.07
CA GLU A 128 -8.93 -5.58 -2.24
C GLU A 128 -9.54 -5.20 -0.90
N THR A 129 -10.24 -4.07 -0.89
CA THR A 129 -11.10 -3.71 0.24
C THR A 129 -12.39 -4.52 0.14
N PRO A 130 -13.04 -4.86 1.27
CA PRO A 130 -14.35 -5.51 1.22
C PRO A 130 -15.37 -4.71 0.39
N ASP A 131 -16.31 -5.39 -0.26
CA ASP A 131 -17.30 -4.74 -1.14
C ASP A 131 -18.16 -3.65 -0.48
N TYR A 132 -18.32 -3.71 0.85
CA TYR A 132 -19.03 -2.70 1.65
C TYR A 132 -18.14 -1.50 2.05
N ALA A 133 -16.90 -1.45 1.55
CA ALA A 133 -15.94 -0.39 1.77
C ALA A 133 -15.46 0.15 0.42
N TYR A 134 -16.02 1.30 0.04
CA TYR A 134 -15.66 2.02 -1.15
C TYR A 134 -14.36 2.81 -0.95
N PHE A 135 -13.37 2.50 -1.79
CA PHE A 135 -12.10 3.22 -1.86
C PHE A 135 -11.99 3.96 -3.20
N ASN A 136 -11.31 5.11 -3.19
CA ASN A 136 -11.12 5.91 -4.40
C ASN A 136 -9.65 6.35 -4.53
N HIS A 137 -8.92 5.86 -5.53
CA HIS A 137 -7.50 6.22 -5.73
C HIS A 137 -7.32 7.70 -6.06
N ALA A 138 -8.12 8.23 -7.00
CA ALA A 138 -7.99 9.59 -7.49
C ALA A 138 -8.03 10.65 -6.37
N VAL A 139 -8.86 10.46 -5.34
CA VAL A 139 -8.93 11.46 -4.25
C VAL A 139 -7.69 11.47 -3.36
N HIS A 140 -6.95 10.37 -3.27
CA HIS A 140 -5.74 10.28 -2.45
C HIS A 140 -4.53 10.80 -3.22
N VAL A 141 -4.35 10.30 -4.44
CA VAL A 141 -3.22 10.62 -5.33
C VAL A 141 -3.22 12.11 -5.68
N ASN A 142 -4.38 12.68 -6.02
CA ASN A 142 -4.50 14.12 -6.31
C ASN A 142 -4.44 15.01 -5.06
N ARG A 143 -4.31 14.42 -3.87
CA ARG A 143 -4.19 15.14 -2.59
C ARG A 143 -2.87 14.86 -1.88
N GLY A 144 -1.86 14.39 -2.60
CA GLY A 144 -0.51 14.30 -2.06
C GLY A 144 -0.20 12.98 -1.35
N VAL A 145 -1.00 11.93 -1.54
CA VAL A 145 -0.71 10.60 -0.95
C VAL A 145 -0.05 9.70 -1.99
N SER A 146 1.18 9.26 -1.70
CA SER A 146 1.95 8.38 -2.59
C SER A 146 1.52 6.92 -2.52
N CYS A 147 1.83 6.18 -3.59
CA CYS A 147 1.68 4.74 -3.67
C CYS A 147 2.39 4.00 -2.52
N VAL A 148 3.56 4.48 -2.09
CA VAL A 148 4.39 3.80 -1.07
C VAL A 148 3.68 3.70 0.29
N GLU A 149 2.83 4.67 0.61
CA GLU A 149 2.16 4.69 1.92
C GLU A 149 1.18 3.54 2.10
N CYS A 150 0.57 3.09 1.00
CA CYS A 150 -0.40 1.98 1.01
C CYS A 150 0.18 0.68 0.44
N HIS A 151 1.05 0.73 -0.56
CA HIS A 151 1.56 -0.43 -1.28
C HIS A 151 3.01 -0.80 -0.95
N GLY A 152 3.73 0.04 -0.21
CA GLY A 152 5.16 -0.13 0.03
C GLY A 152 6.02 0.18 -1.20
N ASN A 153 7.31 -0.14 -1.10
CA ASN A 153 8.29 0.02 -2.18
C ASN A 153 8.08 -1.03 -3.27
N VAL A 154 7.01 -0.88 -4.05
CA VAL A 154 6.66 -1.82 -5.13
C VAL A 154 7.72 -1.89 -6.21
N ASP A 155 8.52 -0.84 -6.38
CA ASP A 155 9.68 -0.78 -7.25
C ASP A 155 10.89 -1.60 -6.76
N GLU A 156 10.81 -2.18 -5.57
CA GLU A 156 11.76 -3.18 -5.06
C GLU A 156 11.15 -4.60 -5.06
N MET A 157 9.88 -4.74 -5.47
CA MET A 157 9.14 -6.00 -5.41
C MET A 157 9.22 -6.78 -6.73
N ALA A 158 9.99 -7.86 -6.74
CA ALA A 158 9.95 -8.84 -7.84
C ALA A 158 8.62 -9.60 -7.90
N VAL A 159 7.97 -9.80 -6.76
CA VAL A 159 6.60 -10.29 -6.64
C VAL A 159 5.90 -9.37 -5.66
N VAL A 160 4.80 -8.74 -6.08
CA VAL A 160 4.04 -7.86 -5.21
C VAL A 160 3.43 -8.67 -4.07
N HIS A 161 3.51 -8.13 -2.87
CA HIS A 161 2.87 -8.66 -1.68
C HIS A 161 2.12 -7.56 -0.93
N HIS A 162 1.24 -7.98 -0.02
CA HIS A 162 0.50 -7.06 0.82
C HIS A 162 1.43 -6.48 1.91
N GLU A 163 1.99 -5.29 1.70
CA GLU A 163 2.96 -4.68 2.63
C GLU A 163 2.27 -4.06 3.85
N LYS A 164 1.18 -3.32 3.62
CA LYS A 164 0.42 -2.62 4.67
C LYS A 164 -0.84 -3.40 5.00
N PRO A 165 -1.41 -3.30 6.23
CA PRO A 165 -2.59 -4.07 6.60
C PRO A 165 -3.88 -3.64 5.89
N LEU A 166 -3.97 -2.40 5.40
CA LEU A 166 -5.16 -1.81 4.75
C LEU A 166 -6.47 -2.04 5.51
N SER A 167 -6.39 -2.07 6.84
CA SER A 167 -7.56 -2.17 7.72
C SER A 167 -8.20 -0.81 7.95
N MET A 168 -9.45 -0.77 8.41
CA MET A 168 -10.11 0.49 8.80
C MET A 168 -9.27 1.31 9.79
N GLY A 169 -8.61 0.65 10.75
CA GLY A 169 -7.74 1.32 11.71
C GLY A 169 -6.56 2.02 11.06
N PHE A 170 -5.95 1.37 10.06
CA PHE A 170 -4.86 1.95 9.26
C PHE A 170 -5.33 3.18 8.47
N CYS A 171 -6.48 3.07 7.79
CA CYS A 171 -7.04 4.20 7.03
C CYS A 171 -7.37 5.38 7.94
N LEU A 172 -8.00 5.12 9.09
CA LEU A 172 -8.39 6.16 10.05
C LEU A 172 -7.21 6.79 10.78
N GLU A 173 -6.09 6.08 10.94
CA GLU A 173 -4.86 6.66 11.47
C GLU A 173 -4.35 7.78 10.56
N CYS A 174 -4.33 7.53 9.25
CA CYS A 174 -4.00 8.55 8.25
C CYS A 174 -5.08 9.64 8.19
N HIS A 175 -6.37 9.31 8.13
CA HIS A 175 -7.43 10.34 8.05
C HIS A 175 -7.49 11.28 9.27
N ARG A 176 -6.97 10.85 10.42
CA ARG A 176 -6.88 11.70 11.64
C ARG A 176 -5.65 12.59 11.65
N LYS A 177 -4.58 12.19 10.97
CA LYS A 177 -3.30 12.91 10.88
C LYS A 177 -2.72 12.82 9.47
N PRO A 178 -3.42 13.34 8.45
CA PRO A 178 -3.01 13.21 7.06
C PRO A 178 -1.64 13.84 6.80
N GLU A 179 -1.30 14.92 7.50
CA GLU A 179 -0.04 15.66 7.40
C GLU A 179 1.20 14.76 7.50
N ASN A 180 1.11 13.64 8.20
CA ASN A 180 2.23 12.69 8.33
C ASN A 180 2.57 11.94 7.03
N GLN A 181 1.67 11.95 6.05
CA GLN A 181 1.72 11.14 4.82
C GLN A 181 1.63 11.99 3.55
N LEU A 182 1.42 13.30 3.67
CA LEU A 182 1.34 14.19 2.53
C LEU A 182 2.73 14.45 1.95
N ARG A 183 2.78 14.49 0.62
CA ARG A 183 3.94 14.88 -0.15
C ARG A 183 3.55 15.72 -1.37
N PRO A 184 4.51 16.44 -1.98
CA PRO A 184 4.31 17.21 -3.20
C PRO A 184 3.70 16.35 -4.32
N LEU A 185 2.78 16.91 -5.11
CA LEU A 185 2.06 16.18 -6.17
C LEU A 185 2.96 15.64 -7.29
N ASP A 186 4.09 16.28 -7.51
CA ASP A 186 5.18 15.90 -8.41
C ASP A 186 6.03 14.73 -7.90
N GLU A 187 5.94 14.41 -6.60
CA GLU A 187 6.70 13.35 -5.94
C GLU A 187 5.84 12.11 -5.61
N ILE A 188 4.64 12.03 -6.18
CA ILE A 188 3.66 10.98 -5.86
C ILE A 188 4.11 9.60 -6.33
N THR A 189 4.72 9.52 -7.52
CA THR A 189 5.28 8.28 -8.07
C THR A 189 6.75 8.06 -7.72
N ASN A 190 7.38 9.03 -7.05
CA ASN A 190 8.74 8.88 -6.53
C ASN A 190 8.70 8.18 -5.15
N LEU A 191 8.94 6.87 -5.14
CA LEU A 191 8.86 6.06 -3.92
C LEU A 191 10.06 6.29 -2.99
N ASP A 192 11.17 6.81 -3.52
CA ASP A 192 12.38 7.14 -2.75
C ASP A 192 12.32 8.49 -2.05
N TRP A 193 11.37 9.36 -2.44
CA TRP A 193 11.26 10.73 -1.91
C TRP A 193 11.03 10.75 -0.41
N LYS A 194 11.79 11.60 0.28
CA LYS A 194 11.61 11.94 1.68
C LYS A 194 11.54 13.45 1.85
N ALA A 195 10.78 13.90 2.84
CA ALA A 195 10.66 15.33 3.11
C ALA A 195 12.02 15.97 3.41
N GLU A 196 12.93 15.22 4.02
CA GLU A 196 14.30 15.65 4.36
C GLU A 196 15.22 15.81 3.14
N ASP A 197 14.80 15.36 1.95
CA ASP A 197 15.56 15.57 0.71
C ASP A 197 15.47 17.01 0.22
N TRP A 198 14.51 17.79 0.74
CA TRP A 198 14.34 19.20 0.44
C TRP A 198 14.99 20.09 1.51
N SER A 199 15.12 21.36 1.19
CA SER A 199 15.37 22.47 2.11
C SER A 199 14.06 23.20 2.44
N LYS A 200 14.06 24.05 3.47
CA LYS A 200 12.91 24.89 3.79
C LYS A 200 12.64 25.88 2.65
N GLU A 201 13.70 26.38 2.04
CA GLU A 201 13.65 27.26 0.88
C GLU A 201 12.96 26.59 -0.30
N GLU A 202 13.35 25.36 -0.66
CA GLU A 202 12.71 24.58 -1.73
C GLU A 202 11.23 24.32 -1.45
N LEU A 203 10.87 24.02 -0.18
CA LEU A 203 9.47 23.90 0.21
C LEU A 203 8.70 25.21 -0.03
N TYR A 204 9.23 26.36 0.40
CA TYR A 204 8.53 27.62 0.23
C TYR A 204 8.46 28.07 -1.24
N GLU A 205 9.48 27.79 -2.04
CA GLU A 205 9.45 28.00 -3.50
C GLU A 205 8.35 27.14 -4.15
N TYR A 206 8.24 25.87 -3.76
CA TYR A 206 7.17 24.99 -4.20
C TYR A 206 5.79 25.55 -3.84
N LEU A 207 5.60 25.96 -2.58
CA LEU A 207 4.34 26.51 -2.11
C LEU A 207 3.98 27.80 -2.86
N GLU A 208 4.95 28.67 -3.13
CA GLU A 208 4.77 29.88 -3.94
C GLU A 208 4.34 29.54 -5.35
N GLU A 209 5.02 28.60 -6.01
CA GLU A 209 4.69 28.18 -7.38
C GLU A 209 3.26 27.62 -7.47
N LYS A 210 2.86 26.76 -6.52
CA LYS A 210 1.56 26.09 -6.56
C LYS A 210 0.41 26.96 -6.06
N SER A 211 0.66 27.88 -5.14
CA SER A 211 -0.39 28.75 -4.57
C SER A 211 -0.51 30.11 -5.25
N GLY A 212 0.55 30.60 -5.89
CA GLY A 212 0.68 31.98 -6.35
C GLY A 212 0.85 33.02 -5.24
N LYS A 213 0.97 32.59 -3.96
CA LYS A 213 1.27 33.47 -2.82
C LYS A 213 2.79 33.55 -2.60
N PRO A 214 3.35 34.72 -2.27
CA PRO A 214 4.78 34.85 -1.99
C PRO A 214 5.26 33.88 -0.89
N ALA A 215 6.47 33.31 -1.04
CA ALA A 215 7.08 32.39 -0.07
C ALA A 215 7.07 32.94 1.37
N GLY A 216 7.29 34.24 1.54
CA GLY A 216 7.28 34.89 2.86
C GLY A 216 5.92 34.89 3.57
N GLU A 217 4.81 34.63 2.88
CA GLU A 217 3.49 34.45 3.49
C GLU A 217 3.28 33.02 4.04
N TRP A 218 4.07 32.06 3.56
CA TRP A 218 4.05 30.68 4.04
C TRP A 218 4.95 30.47 5.25
N ALA A 219 6.07 31.20 5.31
CA ALA A 219 7.03 31.09 6.41
C ALA A 219 6.52 31.75 7.71
N SER A 220 6.68 31.06 8.83
CA SER A 220 6.40 31.57 10.18
C SER A 220 7.63 31.51 11.08
N ALA A 221 7.69 32.36 12.12
CA ALA A 221 8.81 32.36 13.07
C ALA A 221 8.96 31.02 13.82
N ASP A 222 7.86 30.27 13.98
CA ASP A 222 7.87 28.96 14.64
C ASP A 222 8.44 27.86 13.72
N ASP A 223 8.52 28.10 12.41
CA ASP A 223 9.02 27.12 11.44
C ASP A 223 10.53 26.93 11.55
N GLU A 224 11.29 27.89 12.11
CA GLU A 224 12.75 27.83 12.18
C GLU A 224 13.24 26.59 12.94
N GLN A 225 12.50 26.18 13.98
CA GLN A 225 12.82 25.04 14.85
C GLN A 225 12.10 23.74 14.47
N ALA A 226 11.14 23.80 13.54
CA ALA A 226 10.37 22.64 13.12
C ALA A 226 11.18 21.70 12.21
N GLU A 227 10.94 20.40 12.34
CA GLU A 227 11.45 19.39 11.41
C GLU A 227 10.80 19.60 10.04
N LEU A 228 11.58 19.39 8.98
CA LEU A 228 11.10 19.65 7.61
C LEU A 228 9.90 18.78 7.24
N LYS A 229 9.88 17.53 7.71
CA LYS A 229 8.75 16.63 7.52
C LYS A 229 7.44 17.21 8.05
N ASP A 230 7.46 17.76 9.27
CA ASP A 230 6.28 18.35 9.89
C ASP A 230 5.83 19.61 9.13
N LEU A 231 6.78 20.41 8.65
CA LEU A 231 6.50 21.59 7.82
C LEU A 231 5.85 21.21 6.49
N VAL A 232 6.42 20.24 5.76
CA VAL A 232 5.87 19.76 4.49
C VAL A 232 4.43 19.29 4.72
N GLY A 233 4.21 18.41 5.69
CA GLY A 233 2.88 17.91 6.03
C GLY A 233 1.88 19.02 6.31
N LYS A 234 2.24 19.95 7.20
CA LYS A 234 1.40 21.09 7.61
C LYS A 234 1.06 22.00 6.43
N HIS A 235 2.04 22.40 5.63
CA HIS A 235 1.81 23.33 4.53
C HIS A 235 1.07 22.68 3.36
N LEU A 236 1.34 21.41 3.06
CA LEU A 236 0.59 20.69 2.02
C LEU A 236 -0.86 20.44 2.44
N LEU A 237 -1.12 20.21 3.73
CA LEU A 237 -2.48 20.12 4.25
C LEU A 237 -3.29 21.39 3.94
N GLU A 238 -2.67 22.56 4.16
CA GLU A 238 -3.26 23.88 3.87
C GLU A 238 -3.38 24.11 2.36
N LEU A 239 -2.30 23.94 1.61
CA LEU A 239 -2.24 24.17 0.15
C LEU A 239 -3.29 23.33 -0.59
N TYR A 240 -3.39 22.06 -0.24
CA TYR A 240 -4.31 21.12 -0.89
C TYR A 240 -5.70 21.09 -0.24
N ASN A 241 -5.94 21.87 0.82
CA ASN A 241 -7.20 21.92 1.55
C ASN A 241 -7.73 20.53 1.90
N VAL A 242 -6.88 19.71 2.53
CA VAL A 242 -7.15 18.29 2.79
C VAL A 242 -7.90 18.14 4.11
N HIS A 243 -9.16 17.69 4.01
CA HIS A 243 -10.03 17.40 5.16
C HIS A 243 -10.59 15.99 5.02
N PRO A 244 -9.81 14.95 5.41
CA PRO A 244 -10.23 13.58 5.24
C PRO A 244 -11.46 13.29 6.10
N PRO A 245 -12.48 12.60 5.56
CA PRO A 245 -13.66 12.26 6.33
C PRO A 245 -13.34 11.21 7.39
N GLN A 246 -13.99 11.28 8.54
CA GLN A 246 -13.87 10.29 9.62
C GLN A 246 -15.19 9.61 9.97
N ASP A 247 -16.22 9.85 9.13
CA ASP A 247 -17.54 9.26 9.26
C ASP A 247 -17.74 8.07 8.30
N CYS A 248 -18.82 7.33 8.53
CA CYS A 248 -19.12 6.14 7.74
C CYS A 248 -19.54 6.46 6.30
N ALA A 249 -20.08 7.65 6.02
CA ALA A 249 -20.64 7.98 4.70
C ALA A 249 -19.55 8.09 3.61
N ALA A 250 -18.31 8.32 4.02
CA ALA A 250 -17.17 8.36 3.11
C ALA A 250 -16.90 7.04 2.39
N CYS A 251 -16.96 5.93 3.12
CA CYS A 251 -16.52 4.62 2.64
C CYS A 251 -17.59 3.53 2.72
N HIS A 252 -18.56 3.63 3.63
CA HIS A 252 -19.59 2.61 3.86
C HIS A 252 -20.94 3.05 3.29
N ARG A 253 -21.03 3.01 1.96
CA ARG A 253 -22.20 3.46 1.20
C ARG A 253 -22.73 2.37 0.27
#